data_AF-A0A2V7PC94-F1
#
_entry.id   AF-A0A2V7PC94-F1
#
_cell.length_a   1.000
_cell.length_b   1.000
_cell.length_c   1.000
_cell.angle_alpha   90.00
_cell.angle_beta   90.00
_cell.angle_gamma   90.00
#
_symmetry.space_group_name_H-M   'P 1'
#
loop_
_entity.id
_entity.type
_entity.pdbx_description
1 polymer ?
#
loop_
_entity_poly.entity_id
_entity_poly.type
_entity_poly.pdbx_seq_one_letter_code
_entity_poly.pdbx_strand_id
1 'polypeptide(L)'
;MALVAGACKTTPVTPQTARDSAGGGGGGSRAAARDSALEQRVARLELRLVERDAQLEDLQARLDEARQEVVRTMAKLQTIASRAEAASAMAEAEIAIQSLRAAPGAEAEGGVDLAQASALLQQASAVFGKQNYGGALYLANQAKSVAGIGRNRSGIADRAPLRPGEVAFAVPVKLQASSRGNVRDGPGAGFKILFTVDQGADLLGYSYVEQWVRITADSGRGGWMFLGLLGRRERREREASDR
;
A
#
# COMPACT_ATOMS: atom_id res chain seq x y z
N MET A 1 52.96 -35.00 -57.93
CA MET A 1 52.67 -34.75 -59.36
C MET A 1 51.84 -33.48 -59.43
N ALA A 2 52.45 -32.32 -59.71
CA ALA A 2 52.70 -31.74 -61.04
C ALA A 2 51.38 -31.25 -61.69
N LEU A 3 51.03 -29.95 -61.67
CA LEU A 3 51.47 -28.78 -62.47
C LEU A 3 50.49 -28.45 -63.61
N VAL A 4 50.49 -27.17 -64.03
CA VAL A 4 49.78 -26.53 -65.17
C VAL A 4 48.43 -25.88 -64.76
N ALA A 5 48.27 -24.55 -64.61
CA ALA A 5 48.59 -23.34 -65.40
C ALA A 5 47.63 -23.06 -66.58
N GLY A 6 46.87 -21.96 -66.47
CA GLY A 6 46.06 -21.39 -67.54
C GLY A 6 45.57 -19.98 -67.16
N ALA A 7 46.19 -18.96 -67.75
CA ALA A 7 45.96 -17.53 -67.49
C ALA A 7 45.09 -16.85 -68.57
N CYS A 8 44.80 -15.57 -68.33
CA CYS A 8 44.17 -14.54 -69.18
C CYS A 8 42.64 -14.40 -68.97
N LYS A 9 42.07 -13.24 -68.65
CA LYS A 9 42.41 -11.86 -69.09
C LYS A 9 42.10 -10.78 -68.03
N THR A 10 42.96 -9.78 -67.98
CA THR A 10 42.82 -8.44 -67.38
C THR A 10 41.82 -7.59 -68.19
N THR A 11 41.05 -6.64 -67.63
CA THR A 11 41.39 -5.28 -67.14
C THR A 11 40.05 -4.54 -66.79
N PRO A 12 40.00 -3.27 -66.31
CA PRO A 12 40.60 -2.64 -65.13
C PRO A 12 39.56 -1.78 -64.33
N VAL A 13 40.05 -0.95 -63.40
CA VAL A 13 39.43 0.23 -62.74
C VAL A 13 38.75 0.00 -61.39
N THR A 14 39.52 0.36 -60.35
CA THR A 14 39.10 0.75 -59.00
C THR A 14 38.66 2.22 -59.01
N PRO A 15 37.78 2.65 -58.10
CA PRO A 15 38.35 3.32 -56.94
C PRO A 15 37.71 2.88 -55.61
N GLN A 16 38.56 2.83 -54.59
CA GLN A 16 38.14 2.78 -53.20
C GLN A 16 37.32 4.04 -52.88
N THR A 17 36.15 3.88 -52.27
CA THR A 17 35.62 4.89 -51.35
C THR A 17 35.78 4.38 -49.93
N ALA A 18 36.55 5.18 -49.20
CA ALA A 18 36.72 5.15 -47.77
C ALA A 18 35.37 5.10 -47.03
N ARG A 19 35.43 4.47 -45.85
CA ARG A 19 34.72 4.79 -44.60
C ARG A 19 33.41 5.57 -44.76
N ASP A 20 32.33 4.96 -44.30
CA ASP A 20 31.66 5.50 -43.13
C ASP A 20 30.91 4.40 -42.39
N SER A 21 31.53 3.92 -41.31
CA SER A 21 30.79 3.35 -40.19
C SER A 21 30.03 4.49 -39.51
N ALA A 22 28.79 4.74 -39.93
CA ALA A 22 27.91 5.67 -39.24
C ALA A 22 26.47 5.17 -39.32
N GLY A 23 25.87 4.92 -38.15
CA GLY A 23 24.41 4.77 -38.07
C GLY A 23 23.84 3.74 -37.10
N GLY A 24 24.62 3.14 -36.19
CA GLY A 24 24.08 2.21 -35.17
C GLY A 24 24.01 2.75 -33.73
N GLY A 25 24.76 3.81 -33.40
CA GLY A 25 25.08 4.17 -32.01
C GLY A 25 24.06 4.99 -31.23
N GLY A 26 23.01 5.51 -31.88
CA GLY A 26 22.07 6.45 -31.24
C GLY A 26 21.03 5.81 -30.31
N GLY A 27 20.65 4.55 -30.57
CA GLY A 27 19.63 3.84 -29.80
C GLY A 27 20.09 3.43 -28.40
N GLY A 28 21.31 2.90 -28.29
CA GLY A 28 21.90 2.45 -27.02
C GLY A 28 22.18 3.59 -26.04
N SER A 29 22.70 4.72 -26.53
CA SER A 29 22.96 5.89 -25.69
C SER A 29 21.67 6.52 -25.14
N ARG A 30 20.59 6.55 -25.94
CA ARG A 30 19.29 7.10 -25.52
C ARG A 30 18.54 6.18 -24.56
N ALA A 31 18.66 4.86 -24.72
CA ALA A 31 18.14 3.88 -23.78
C ALA A 31 18.87 3.98 -22.43
N ALA A 32 20.21 3.94 -22.44
CA ALA A 32 21.02 4.07 -21.23
C ALA A 32 20.76 5.41 -20.49
N ALA A 33 20.57 6.51 -21.22
CA ALA A 33 20.20 7.79 -20.61
C ALA A 33 18.81 7.78 -19.96
N ARG A 34 17.84 7.06 -20.53
CA ARG A 34 16.50 6.89 -19.94
C ARG A 34 16.57 6.00 -18.70
N ASP A 35 17.35 4.93 -18.75
CA ASP A 35 17.53 4.01 -17.61
C ASP A 35 18.17 4.75 -16.44
N SER A 36 19.23 5.53 -16.68
CA SER A 36 19.84 6.39 -15.65
C SER A 36 18.87 7.44 -15.09
N ALA A 37 18.01 8.03 -15.93
CA ALA A 37 16.98 8.98 -15.46
C ALA A 37 15.90 8.28 -14.60
N LEU A 38 15.55 7.03 -14.92
CA LEU A 38 14.64 6.22 -14.11
C LEU A 38 15.27 5.86 -12.76
N GLU A 39 16.53 5.43 -12.74
CA GLU A 39 17.29 5.15 -11.52
C GLU A 39 17.34 6.37 -10.60
N GLN A 40 17.65 7.55 -11.14
CA GLN A 40 17.65 8.80 -10.38
C GLN A 40 16.26 9.14 -9.81
N ARG A 41 15.19 8.87 -10.58
CA ARG A 41 13.82 9.09 -10.12
C ARG A 41 13.45 8.11 -9.00
N VAL A 42 13.84 6.85 -9.11
CA VAL A 42 13.62 5.82 -8.08
C VAL A 42 14.34 6.22 -6.78
N ALA A 43 15.63 6.56 -6.85
CA ALA A 43 16.40 6.99 -5.67
C ALA A 43 15.77 8.20 -4.95
N ARG A 44 15.23 9.17 -5.71
CA ARG A 44 14.50 10.31 -5.14
C ARG A 44 13.18 9.90 -4.50
N LEU A 45 12.47 8.93 -5.07
CA LEU A 45 11.22 8.41 -4.52
C LEU A 45 11.49 7.62 -3.23
N GLU A 46 12.54 6.82 -3.19
CA GLU A 46 12.99 6.11 -1.98
C GLU A 46 13.31 7.07 -0.85
N LEU A 47 14.06 8.15 -1.12
CA LEU A 47 14.34 9.18 -0.13
C LEU A 47 13.07 9.83 0.42
N ARG A 48 12.08 10.10 -0.45
CA ARG A 48 10.78 10.62 -0.02
C ARG A 48 9.99 9.63 0.81
N LEU A 49 10.09 8.33 0.54
CA LEU A 49 9.44 7.30 1.36
C LEU A 49 10.04 7.32 2.77
N VAL A 50 11.37 7.31 2.90
CA VAL A 50 12.04 7.39 4.20
C VAL A 50 11.66 8.66 4.97
N GLU A 51 11.57 9.81 4.30
CA GLU A 51 11.10 11.05 4.91
C GLU A 51 9.65 10.93 5.42
N ARG A 52 8.76 10.31 4.64
CA ARG A 52 7.36 10.09 5.07
C ARG A 52 7.29 9.10 6.23
N ASP A 53 8.12 8.06 6.26
CA ASP A 53 8.18 7.09 7.34
C ASP A 53 8.62 7.75 8.65
N ALA A 54 9.67 8.57 8.62
CA ALA A 54 10.09 9.36 9.79
C ALA A 54 9.00 10.32 10.30
N GLN A 55 8.20 10.90 9.39
CA GLN A 55 7.04 11.72 9.77
C GLN A 55 5.92 10.90 10.41
N LEU A 56 5.67 9.68 9.92
CA LEU A 56 4.69 8.77 10.54
C LEU A 56 5.12 8.38 11.95
N GLU A 57 6.40 8.11 12.17
CA GLU A 57 6.95 7.81 13.49
C GLU A 57 6.81 8.98 14.47
N ASP A 58 7.15 10.21 14.05
CA ASP A 58 6.98 11.42 14.88
C ASP A 58 5.50 11.65 15.24
N LEU A 59 4.59 11.49 14.29
CA LEU A 59 3.15 11.63 14.53
C LEU A 59 2.61 10.55 15.49
N GLN A 60 3.09 9.31 15.38
CA GLN A 60 2.73 8.24 16.31
C GLN A 60 3.21 8.53 17.72
N ALA A 61 4.47 9.00 17.88
CA ALA A 61 5.02 9.35 19.18
C ALA A 61 4.22 10.48 19.85
N ARG A 62 3.87 11.54 19.10
CA ARG A 62 3.04 12.65 19.61
C ARG A 62 1.63 12.18 20.01
N LEU A 63 1.04 11.28 19.24
CA LEU A 63 -0.28 10.72 19.57
C LEU A 63 -0.21 9.90 20.87
N ASP A 64 0.85 9.13 21.06
CA ASP A 64 1.07 8.36 22.29
C ASP A 64 1.30 9.26 23.51
N GLU A 65 2.08 10.34 23.38
CA GLU A 65 2.27 11.34 24.43
C GLU A 65 0.93 12.01 24.80
N ALA A 66 0.17 12.46 23.80
CA ALA A 66 -1.14 13.07 24.03
C ALA A 66 -2.10 12.10 24.75
N ARG A 67 -2.08 10.81 24.37
CA ARG A 67 -2.88 9.77 25.04
C ARG A 67 -2.49 9.60 26.50
N GLN A 68 -1.19 9.63 26.81
CA GLN A 68 -0.70 9.53 28.18
C GLN A 68 -1.13 10.74 29.03
N GLU A 69 -1.14 11.94 28.47
CA GLU A 69 -1.64 13.12 29.19
C GLU A 69 -3.15 13.05 29.43
N VAL A 70 -3.94 12.54 28.48
CA VAL A 70 -5.37 12.25 28.72
C VAL A 70 -5.53 11.27 29.89
N VAL A 71 -4.74 10.19 29.93
CA VAL A 71 -4.80 9.23 31.05
C VAL A 71 -4.38 9.88 32.37
N ARG A 72 -3.35 10.73 32.35
CA ARG A 72 -2.86 11.46 33.53
C ARG A 72 -3.91 12.45 34.06
N THR A 73 -4.58 13.18 33.18
CA THR A 73 -5.66 14.10 33.56
C THR A 73 -6.87 13.36 34.13
N MET A 74 -7.25 12.22 33.54
CA MET A 74 -8.30 11.35 34.10
C MET A 74 -7.96 10.86 35.51
N ALA A 75 -6.68 10.55 35.78
CA ALA A 75 -6.22 10.18 37.12
C ALA A 75 -6.39 11.33 38.13
N LYS A 76 -5.99 12.55 37.73
CA LYS A 76 -6.09 13.76 38.58
C LYS A 76 -7.54 14.11 38.88
N LEU A 77 -8.43 13.95 37.90
CA LEU A 77 -9.84 14.30 38.01
C LEU A 77 -10.69 13.22 38.69
N GLN A 78 -10.12 12.06 39.01
CA GLN A 78 -10.86 10.92 39.58
C GLN A 78 -12.16 10.63 38.83
N THR A 79 -12.10 10.57 37.50
CA THR A 79 -13.30 10.32 36.68
C THR A 79 -14.03 9.06 37.13
N ILE A 80 -15.36 9.16 37.23
CA ILE A 80 -16.28 8.28 37.99
C ILE A 80 -16.41 6.85 37.40
N ALA A 81 -15.53 6.44 36.49
CA ALA A 81 -15.54 5.07 35.98
C ALA A 81 -15.32 4.08 37.12
N SER A 82 -16.18 3.07 37.22
CA SER A 82 -16.06 2.06 38.26
C SER A 82 -14.99 1.02 37.91
N ARG A 83 -14.42 0.37 38.94
CA ARG A 83 -13.51 -0.77 38.74
C ARG A 83 -14.14 -1.87 37.88
N ALA A 84 -15.42 -2.15 38.09
CA ALA A 84 -16.15 -3.17 37.35
C ALA A 84 -16.31 -2.79 35.87
N GLU A 85 -16.63 -1.54 35.59
CA GLU A 85 -16.79 -1.02 34.23
C GLU A 85 -15.45 -1.06 33.46
N ALA A 86 -14.36 -0.60 34.07
CA ALA A 86 -13.03 -0.68 33.47
C ALA A 86 -12.61 -2.13 33.20
N ALA A 87 -12.88 -3.05 34.13
CA ALA A 87 -12.59 -4.47 33.94
C ALA A 87 -13.42 -5.09 32.79
N SER A 88 -14.70 -4.73 32.69
CA SER A 88 -15.58 -5.17 31.59
C SER A 88 -15.05 -4.71 30.24
N ALA A 89 -14.70 -3.44 30.12
CA ALA A 89 -14.17 -2.89 28.87
C ALA A 89 -12.82 -3.54 28.48
N MET A 90 -11.95 -3.83 29.45
CA MET A 90 -10.70 -4.56 29.21
C MET A 90 -10.96 -5.97 28.69
N ALA A 91 -11.93 -6.69 29.26
CA ALA A 91 -12.32 -8.02 28.79
C ALA A 91 -12.91 -7.98 27.37
N GLU A 92 -13.76 -6.99 27.07
CA GLU A 92 -14.29 -6.79 25.72
C GLU A 92 -13.19 -6.46 24.70
N ALA A 93 -12.21 -5.65 25.10
CA ALA A 93 -11.05 -5.35 24.26
C ALA A 93 -10.20 -6.61 24.00
N GLU A 94 -10.00 -7.45 25.01
CA GLU A 94 -9.29 -8.72 24.88
C GLU A 94 -10.01 -9.67 23.90
N ILE A 95 -11.32 -9.83 24.02
CA ILE A 95 -12.12 -10.61 23.07
C ILE A 95 -11.99 -10.04 21.65
N ALA A 96 -12.00 -8.71 21.51
CA ALA A 96 -11.86 -8.06 20.21
C ALA A 96 -10.49 -8.34 19.55
N ILE A 97 -9.42 -8.36 20.37
CA ILE A 97 -8.06 -8.70 19.94
C ILE A 97 -7.93 -10.18 19.59
N GLN A 98 -8.52 -11.08 20.39
CA GLN A 98 -8.51 -12.52 20.12
C GLN A 98 -9.18 -12.85 18.78
N SER A 99 -10.32 -12.21 18.51
CA SER A 99 -11.04 -12.39 17.24
C SER A 99 -10.35 -11.72 16.04
N LEU A 100 -9.57 -10.66 16.24
CA LEU A 100 -8.66 -10.15 15.21
C LEU A 100 -7.54 -11.17 14.91
N ARG A 101 -6.93 -11.75 15.95
CA ARG A 101 -5.88 -12.76 15.80
C ARG A 101 -6.38 -14.03 15.10
N ALA A 102 -7.62 -14.42 15.38
CA ALA A 102 -8.26 -15.58 14.76
C ALA A 102 -8.73 -15.32 13.31
N ALA A 103 -8.67 -14.07 12.82
CA ALA A 103 -9.07 -13.76 11.46
C ALA A 103 -8.06 -14.32 10.43
N PRO A 104 -8.52 -14.97 9.36
CA PRO A 104 -7.64 -15.41 8.27
C PRO A 104 -6.95 -14.19 7.63
N GLY A 105 -5.64 -14.29 7.37
CA GLY A 105 -4.84 -13.18 6.83
C GLY A 105 -4.24 -12.22 7.88
N ALA A 106 -4.34 -12.55 9.17
CA ALA A 106 -3.76 -11.75 10.27
C ALA A 106 -2.23 -11.55 10.17
N GLU A 107 -1.52 -12.39 9.42
CA GLU A 107 -0.04 -12.37 9.36
C GLU A 107 0.53 -11.26 8.46
N ALA A 108 -0.21 -10.74 7.47
CA ALA A 108 0.30 -9.74 6.52
C ALA A 108 -0.23 -8.32 6.75
N GLU A 109 -1.52 -8.15 7.08
CA GLU A 109 -2.17 -6.83 7.24
C GLU A 109 -2.65 -6.56 8.67
N GLY A 110 -3.09 -7.60 9.39
CA GLY A 110 -3.60 -7.49 10.76
C GLY A 110 -2.51 -7.27 11.82
N GLY A 111 -1.24 -7.47 11.47
CA GLY A 111 -0.12 -7.42 12.41
C GLY A 111 0.08 -6.06 13.07
N VAL A 112 -0.06 -4.96 12.31
CA VAL A 112 0.12 -3.59 12.85
C VAL A 112 -0.99 -3.24 13.84
N ASP A 113 -2.24 -3.51 13.48
CA ASP A 113 -3.40 -3.25 14.34
C ASP A 113 -3.40 -4.14 15.58
N LEU A 114 -3.02 -5.41 15.41
CA LEU A 114 -2.91 -6.36 16.50
C LEU A 114 -1.84 -5.92 17.51
N ALA A 115 -0.69 -5.47 17.02
CA ALA A 115 0.39 -4.94 17.86
C ALA A 115 -0.06 -3.68 18.61
N GLN A 116 -0.69 -2.73 17.92
CA GLN A 116 -1.19 -1.50 18.51
C GLN A 116 -2.30 -1.75 19.55
N ALA A 117 -3.29 -2.58 19.24
CA ALA A 117 -4.36 -2.93 20.17
C ALA A 117 -3.83 -3.66 21.41
N SER A 118 -2.87 -4.57 21.24
CA SER A 118 -2.22 -5.29 22.35
C SER A 118 -1.43 -4.34 23.26
N ALA A 119 -0.69 -3.38 22.68
CA ALA A 119 0.03 -2.37 23.45
C ALA A 119 -0.91 -1.47 24.27
N LEU A 120 -2.04 -1.04 23.68
CA LEU A 120 -3.06 -0.28 24.38
C LEU A 120 -3.69 -1.08 25.54
N LEU A 121 -3.96 -2.37 25.35
CA LEU A 121 -4.49 -3.22 26.42
C LEU A 121 -3.48 -3.43 27.55
N GLN A 122 -2.20 -3.57 27.24
CA GLN A 122 -1.12 -3.62 28.25
C GLN A 122 -1.05 -2.31 29.05
N GLN A 123 -1.14 -1.16 28.38
CA GLN A 123 -1.20 0.14 29.06
C GLN A 123 -2.46 0.25 29.93
N ALA A 124 -3.62 -0.21 29.45
CA ALA A 124 -4.86 -0.22 30.21
C ALA A 124 -4.71 -1.04 31.51
N SER A 125 -4.07 -2.22 31.44
CA SER A 125 -3.78 -3.06 32.61
C SER A 125 -2.87 -2.38 33.62
N ALA A 126 -1.79 -1.73 33.16
CA ALA A 126 -0.89 -0.98 34.04
C ALA A 126 -1.59 0.20 34.73
N VAL A 127 -2.48 0.89 34.03
CA VAL A 127 -3.27 2.02 34.55
C VAL A 127 -4.36 1.54 35.51
N PHE A 128 -4.98 0.40 35.23
CA PHE A 128 -5.96 -0.26 36.10
C PHE A 128 -5.33 -0.65 37.45
N GLY A 129 -4.11 -1.21 37.43
CA GLY A 129 -3.35 -1.54 38.64
C GLY A 129 -3.05 -0.33 39.54
N LYS A 130 -2.95 0.86 38.94
CA LYS A 130 -2.81 2.14 39.65
C LYS A 130 -4.16 2.71 40.14
N GLN A 131 -5.24 1.96 40.02
CA GLN A 131 -6.62 2.35 40.37
C GLN A 131 -7.16 3.55 39.57
N ASN A 132 -6.54 3.90 38.45
CA ASN A 132 -7.07 4.89 37.52
C ASN A 132 -8.05 4.21 36.55
N TYR A 133 -9.25 3.90 37.05
CA TYR A 133 -10.25 3.15 36.27
C TYR A 133 -10.75 3.93 35.04
N GLY A 134 -10.84 5.26 35.10
CA GLY A 134 -11.20 6.09 33.95
C GLY A 134 -10.17 6.02 32.82
N GLY A 135 -8.89 6.12 33.16
CA GLY A 135 -7.80 5.94 32.20
C GLY A 135 -7.75 4.52 31.62
N ALA A 136 -7.98 3.49 32.45
CA ALA A 136 -8.02 2.10 32.00
C ALA A 136 -9.19 1.85 31.04
N LEU A 137 -10.40 2.34 31.38
CA LEU A 137 -11.59 2.27 30.54
C LEU A 137 -11.35 2.95 29.17
N TYR A 138 -10.75 4.13 29.17
CA TYR A 138 -10.40 4.87 27.95
C TYR A 138 -9.45 4.09 27.03
N LEU A 139 -8.37 3.54 27.58
CA LEU A 139 -7.39 2.76 26.83
C LEU A 139 -7.97 1.44 26.32
N ALA A 140 -8.80 0.77 27.13
CA ALA A 140 -9.49 -0.45 26.73
C ALA A 140 -10.44 -0.22 25.54
N ASN A 141 -11.22 0.87 25.57
CA ASN A 141 -12.10 1.24 24.46
C ASN A 141 -11.31 1.56 23.18
N GLN A 142 -10.15 2.22 23.29
CA GLN A 142 -9.26 2.41 22.14
C GLN A 142 -8.74 1.08 21.60
N ALA A 143 -8.25 0.18 22.47
CA ALA A 143 -7.77 -1.13 22.06
C ALA A 143 -8.86 -1.92 21.31
N LYS A 144 -10.09 -1.92 21.85
CA LYS A 144 -11.27 -2.52 21.23
C LYS A 144 -11.57 -1.93 19.86
N SER A 145 -11.51 -0.60 19.72
CA SER A 145 -11.75 0.10 18.45
C SER A 145 -10.71 -0.25 17.39
N VAL A 146 -9.42 -0.21 17.73
CA VAL A 146 -8.32 -0.60 16.83
C VAL A 146 -8.47 -2.05 16.38
N ALA A 147 -8.76 -2.96 17.31
CA ALA A 147 -8.98 -4.37 16.99
C ALA A 147 -10.21 -4.58 16.06
N GLY A 148 -11.28 -3.81 16.27
CA GLY A 148 -12.46 -3.81 15.39
C GLY A 148 -12.15 -3.30 13.98
N ILE A 149 -11.38 -2.21 13.85
CA ILE A 149 -10.95 -1.67 12.55
C ILE A 149 -10.06 -2.69 11.81
N GLY A 150 -9.11 -3.31 12.50
CA GLY A 150 -8.26 -4.35 11.92
C GLY A 150 -9.08 -5.53 11.43
N ARG A 151 -10.07 -5.97 12.21
CA ARG A 151 -10.94 -7.09 11.79
C ARG A 151 -11.76 -6.74 10.55
N ASN A 152 -12.29 -5.53 10.49
CA ASN A 152 -13.03 -5.06 9.32
C ASN A 152 -12.13 -5.00 8.08
N ARG A 153 -10.86 -4.59 8.22
CA ARG A 153 -9.88 -4.63 7.13
C ARG A 153 -9.59 -6.05 6.66
N SER A 154 -9.29 -6.97 7.59
CA SER A 154 -9.07 -8.39 7.26
C SER A 154 -10.29 -9.03 6.60
N GLY A 155 -11.51 -8.70 7.04
CA GLY A 155 -12.75 -9.18 6.41
C GLY A 155 -12.98 -8.68 4.98
N ILE A 156 -12.33 -7.57 4.57
CA ILE A 156 -12.36 -7.11 3.18
C ILE A 156 -11.31 -7.85 2.33
N ALA A 157 -10.16 -8.22 2.92
CA ALA A 157 -9.16 -9.08 2.29
C ALA A 157 -9.67 -10.52 2.07
N ASP A 158 -10.66 -10.97 2.86
CA ASP A 158 -11.27 -12.30 2.82
C ASP A 158 -12.09 -12.60 1.53
N ARG A 159 -12.14 -11.68 0.56
CA ARG A 159 -12.89 -11.88 -0.70
C ARG A 159 -12.25 -12.89 -1.65
N ALA A 160 -10.97 -13.24 -1.47
CA ALA A 160 -10.32 -14.45 -2.00
C ALA A 160 -8.90 -14.54 -1.44
N PRO A 161 -8.37 -15.76 -1.14
CA PRO A 161 -7.00 -15.93 -0.73
C PRO A 161 -6.03 -15.30 -1.75
N LEU A 162 -4.93 -14.72 -1.24
CA LEU A 162 -3.90 -14.10 -2.05
C LEU A 162 -3.35 -15.13 -3.06
N ARG A 163 -3.25 -14.72 -4.31
CA ARG A 163 -2.64 -15.53 -5.36
C ARG A 163 -1.11 -15.57 -5.15
N PRO A 164 -0.41 -16.58 -5.67
CA PRO A 164 1.06 -16.57 -5.69
C PRO A 164 1.58 -15.30 -6.38
N GLY A 165 2.48 -14.57 -5.70
CA GLY A 165 3.04 -13.30 -6.19
C GLY A 165 2.15 -12.07 -5.99
N GLU A 166 0.98 -12.22 -5.36
CA GLU A 166 0.13 -11.10 -4.95
C GLU A 166 0.66 -10.47 -3.66
N VAL A 167 0.94 -9.16 -3.72
CA VAL A 167 1.39 -8.38 -2.57
C VAL A 167 0.24 -7.54 -2.06
N ALA A 168 -0.12 -7.74 -0.80
CA ALA A 168 -1.21 -7.04 -0.14
C ALA A 168 -0.74 -5.65 0.36
N PHE A 169 -1.63 -4.66 0.33
CA PHE A 169 -1.36 -3.36 0.93
C PHE A 169 -1.68 -3.41 2.42
N ALA A 170 -0.79 -2.91 3.28
CA ALA A 170 -1.02 -2.85 4.72
C ALA A 170 -2.32 -2.11 5.11
N VAL A 171 -2.74 -1.15 4.30
CA VAL A 171 -4.04 -0.48 4.40
C VAL A 171 -4.63 -0.33 3.00
N PRO A 172 -5.94 -0.55 2.81
CA PRO A 172 -6.58 -0.29 1.54
C PRO A 172 -6.31 1.13 1.03
N VAL A 173 -5.81 1.24 -0.19
CA VAL A 173 -5.39 2.50 -0.79
C VAL A 173 -6.57 3.14 -1.50
N LYS A 174 -6.89 4.39 -1.16
CA LYS A 174 -7.91 5.18 -1.87
C LYS A 174 -7.37 5.65 -3.22
N LEU A 175 -8.01 5.20 -4.29
CA LEU A 175 -7.62 5.44 -5.67
C LEU A 175 -8.79 6.05 -6.44
N GLN A 176 -8.49 6.54 -7.64
CA GLN A 176 -9.49 7.04 -8.58
C GLN A 176 -9.18 6.53 -9.98
N ALA A 177 -10.21 6.20 -10.76
CA ALA A 177 -10.01 5.87 -12.18
C ALA A 177 -9.55 7.13 -12.94
N SER A 178 -8.32 7.13 -13.46
CA SER A 178 -7.77 8.29 -14.19
C SER A 178 -8.38 8.42 -15.60
N SER A 179 -8.88 7.32 -16.14
CA SER A 179 -9.64 7.25 -17.39
C SER A 179 -10.67 6.12 -17.31
N ARG A 180 -11.59 6.05 -18.28
CA ARG A 180 -12.47 4.89 -18.45
C ARG A 180 -11.62 3.62 -18.61
N GLY A 181 -11.94 2.57 -17.88
CA GLY A 181 -11.10 1.38 -17.81
C GLY A 181 -11.85 0.10 -17.48
N ASN A 182 -11.28 -1.03 -17.91
CA ASN A 182 -11.87 -2.34 -17.71
C ASN A 182 -11.40 -2.95 -16.39
N VAL A 183 -12.36 -3.47 -15.64
CA VAL A 183 -12.13 -4.31 -14.46
C VAL A 183 -12.28 -5.76 -14.89
N ARG A 184 -11.26 -6.57 -14.60
CA ARG A 184 -11.13 -7.95 -15.07
C ARG A 184 -11.16 -8.95 -13.92
N ASP A 185 -11.38 -10.21 -14.25
CA ASP A 185 -11.46 -11.30 -13.27
C ASP A 185 -10.08 -11.77 -12.75
N GLY A 186 -9.01 -11.37 -13.42
CA GLY A 186 -7.64 -11.68 -13.01
C GLY A 186 -6.61 -10.64 -13.48
N PRO A 187 -5.38 -10.71 -12.93
CA PRO A 187 -4.30 -9.79 -13.27
C PRO A 187 -3.74 -10.10 -14.66
N GLY A 188 -4.23 -9.41 -15.69
CA GLY A 188 -3.75 -9.56 -17.05
C GLY A 188 -4.74 -9.12 -18.12
N ALA A 189 -4.22 -8.77 -19.30
CA ALA A 189 -5.05 -8.35 -20.42
C ALA A 189 -5.90 -9.47 -21.04
N GLY A 190 -5.50 -10.74 -20.82
CA GLY A 190 -6.22 -11.92 -21.32
C GLY A 190 -7.43 -12.35 -20.48
N PHE A 191 -7.58 -11.83 -19.26
CA PHE A 191 -8.70 -12.20 -18.38
C PHE A 191 -10.02 -11.57 -18.83
N LYS A 192 -11.14 -12.26 -18.58
CA LYS A 192 -12.48 -11.76 -18.90
C LYS A 192 -12.74 -10.40 -18.23
N ILE A 193 -13.37 -9.49 -18.97
CA ILE A 193 -13.87 -8.21 -18.46
C ILE A 193 -15.14 -8.47 -17.65
N LEU A 194 -15.15 -8.04 -16.39
CA LEU A 194 -16.29 -8.14 -15.49
C LEU A 194 -17.21 -6.92 -15.65
N PHE A 195 -16.62 -5.73 -15.73
CA PHE A 195 -17.30 -4.46 -15.97
C PHE A 195 -16.30 -3.37 -16.36
N THR A 196 -16.84 -2.20 -16.67
CA THR A 196 -16.07 -0.99 -16.98
C THR A 196 -16.36 0.06 -15.91
N VAL A 197 -15.34 0.79 -15.53
CA VAL A 197 -15.40 1.92 -14.60
C VAL A 197 -15.17 3.19 -15.40
N ASP A 198 -15.97 4.22 -15.13
CA ASP A 198 -15.82 5.52 -15.78
C ASP A 198 -14.72 6.37 -15.10
N GLN A 199 -14.20 7.34 -15.85
CA GLN A 199 -13.21 8.27 -15.34
C GLN A 199 -13.75 8.99 -14.10
N GLY A 200 -12.91 9.14 -13.09
CA GLY A 200 -13.24 9.84 -11.85
C GLY A 200 -13.93 8.99 -10.79
N ALA A 201 -14.26 7.73 -11.08
CA ALA A 201 -14.86 6.84 -10.09
C ALA A 201 -13.90 6.56 -8.92
N ASP A 202 -14.45 6.55 -7.70
CA ASP A 202 -13.74 6.22 -6.48
C ASP A 202 -13.50 4.71 -6.38
N LEU A 203 -12.24 4.34 -6.11
CA LEU A 203 -11.81 2.95 -6.01
C LEU A 203 -11.05 2.71 -4.69
N LEU A 204 -11.14 1.50 -4.17
CA LEU A 204 -10.29 1.01 -3.08
C LEU A 204 -9.40 -0.10 -3.60
N GLY A 205 -8.08 0.07 -3.52
CA GLY A 205 -7.08 -0.93 -3.87
C GLY A 205 -6.66 -1.74 -2.64
N TYR A 206 -6.52 -3.06 -2.79
CA TYR A 206 -6.20 -3.99 -1.70
C TYR A 206 -4.86 -4.69 -1.88
N SER A 207 -4.52 -5.03 -3.12
CA SER A 207 -3.30 -5.77 -3.43
C SER A 207 -2.89 -5.51 -4.87
N TYR A 208 -1.69 -5.95 -5.23
CA TYR A 208 -1.21 -5.88 -6.60
C TYR A 208 -0.43 -7.13 -7.01
N VAL A 209 -0.44 -7.41 -8.31
CA VAL A 209 0.41 -8.37 -9.00
C VAL A 209 1.01 -7.63 -10.19
N GLU A 210 2.32 -7.45 -10.20
CA GLU A 210 3.02 -6.65 -11.22
C GLU A 210 2.37 -5.26 -11.41
N GLN A 211 1.73 -5.02 -12.56
CA GLN A 211 1.05 -3.77 -12.90
C GLN A 211 -0.48 -3.85 -12.79
N TRP A 212 -1.01 -4.86 -12.11
CA TRP A 212 -2.45 -5.03 -11.92
C TRP A 212 -2.80 -4.87 -10.45
N VAL A 213 -3.77 -4.00 -10.17
CA VAL A 213 -4.22 -3.72 -8.81
C VAL A 213 -5.60 -4.33 -8.63
N ARG A 214 -5.78 -5.05 -7.53
CA ARG A 214 -7.06 -5.58 -7.09
C ARG A 214 -7.85 -4.45 -6.43
N ILE A 215 -8.98 -4.10 -7.03
CA ILE A 215 -9.81 -2.96 -6.63
C ILE A 215 -11.23 -3.39 -6.27
N THR A 216 -11.93 -2.54 -5.52
CA THR A 216 -13.39 -2.54 -5.37
C THR A 216 -13.92 -1.15 -5.67
N ALA A 217 -14.98 -1.09 -6.48
CA ALA A 217 -15.72 0.14 -6.75
C ALA A 217 -16.76 0.41 -5.65
N ASP A 218 -17.29 1.63 -5.61
CA ASP A 218 -18.38 2.06 -4.71
C ASP A 218 -19.61 1.13 -4.72
N SER A 219 -19.95 0.57 -5.89
CA SER A 219 -21.00 -0.43 -6.09
C SER A 219 -20.76 -1.78 -5.38
N GLY A 220 -19.62 -1.94 -4.71
CA GLY A 220 -19.22 -3.18 -4.03
C GLY A 220 -18.63 -4.23 -4.96
N ARG A 221 -18.72 -4.03 -6.29
CA ARG A 221 -18.13 -4.90 -7.31
C ARG A 221 -16.61 -4.70 -7.36
N GLY A 222 -15.86 -5.79 -7.47
CA GLY A 222 -14.40 -5.76 -7.50
C GLY A 222 -13.80 -6.61 -8.61
N GLY A 223 -12.50 -6.45 -8.80
CA GLY A 223 -11.69 -7.17 -9.78
C GLY A 223 -10.33 -6.53 -9.95
N TRP A 224 -9.70 -6.77 -11.09
CA TRP A 224 -8.34 -6.32 -11.39
C TRP A 224 -8.35 -5.21 -12.44
N MET A 225 -7.62 -4.13 -12.18
CA MET A 225 -7.48 -3.00 -13.07
C MET A 225 -6.01 -2.66 -13.27
N PHE A 226 -5.64 -2.26 -14.49
CA PHE A 226 -4.25 -1.92 -14.83
C PHE A 226 -3.82 -0.64 -14.11
N LEU A 227 -2.61 -0.65 -13.53
CA LEU A 227 -2.05 0.43 -12.72
C LEU A 227 -2.02 1.77 -13.46
N GLY A 228 -1.72 1.77 -14.76
CA GLY A 228 -1.70 2.99 -15.57
C GLY A 228 -3.06 3.69 -15.71
N LEU A 229 -4.17 3.01 -15.40
CA LEU A 229 -5.53 3.57 -15.40
C LEU A 229 -5.98 4.05 -14.00
N LEU A 230 -5.08 3.97 -13.02
CA LEU A 230 -5.34 4.36 -11.64
C LEU A 230 -4.56 5.64 -11.34
N GLY A 231 -5.26 6.61 -10.78
CA GLY A 231 -4.71 7.85 -10.25
C GLY A 231 -4.79 7.88 -8.73
N ARG A 232 -3.96 8.73 -8.13
CA ARG A 232 -4.17 9.13 -6.73
C ARG A 232 -5.51 9.85 -6.67
N ARG A 233 -6.37 9.47 -5.72
CA ARG A 233 -7.55 10.27 -5.41
C ARG A 233 -7.07 11.63 -4.91
N GLU A 234 -7.25 12.67 -5.70
CA GLU A 234 -7.05 14.02 -5.21
C GLU A 234 -8.07 14.26 -4.11
N ARG A 235 -7.60 14.70 -2.94
CA ARG A 235 -8.47 15.17 -1.88
C ARG A 235 -9.16 16.42 -2.41
N ARG A 236 -10.32 16.28 -3.06
CA ARG A 236 -11.24 17.39 -3.30
C ARG A 236 -11.86 17.78 -1.96
N GLU A 237 -11.04 18.34 -1.09
CA GLU A 237 -11.46 19.33 -0.12
C GLU A 237 -11.17 20.68 -0.76
N ARG A 238 -12.06 21.10 -1.66
CA ARG A 238 -12.29 22.51 -1.93
C ARG A 238 -13.78 22.73 -1.71
N GLU A 239 -14.08 23.43 -0.62
CA GLU A 239 -15.21 24.36 -0.54
C GLU A 239 -16.60 23.76 -0.83
N ALA A 240 -17.14 23.07 0.17
CA ALA A 240 -18.54 23.27 0.55
C ALA A 240 -18.62 24.23 1.75
N SER A 241 -17.72 25.21 1.77
CA SER A 241 -17.71 26.39 2.65
C SER A 241 -17.99 27.60 1.78
N ASP A 242 -19.16 27.61 1.15
CA ASP A 242 -19.91 28.81 0.76
C ASP A 242 -21.20 28.39 0.06
N ARG A 243 -22.24 28.14 0.87
CA ARG A 243 -23.63 28.45 0.55
C ARG A 243 -24.50 28.39 1.79
#